data_AF-A0A383VD24-F1
#
_entry.id   AF-A0A383VD24-F1
#
_cell.length_a   1.000
_cell.length_b   1.000
_cell.length_c   1.000
_cell.angle_alpha   90.00
_cell.angle_beta   90.00
_cell.angle_gamma   90.00
#
_symmetry.space_group_name_H-M   'P 1'
#
loop_
_entity.id
_entity.type
_entity.pdbx_description
1 polymer ?
#
loop_
_entity_poly.entity_id
_entity_poly.type
_entity_poly.pdbx_seq_one_letter_code
_entity_poly.pdbx_strand_id
1 'polypeptide(L)'
;MPKLNTCTDTAAAADAAPTLLPPPLIPTIRHQPQVLIHNCNLSNSSSGDGGAVAAWGTAYVVVHDSRIKFSSATDRGGGVCFNENSRGNLIRLLLTNNSAGLEGGGLAVYDSAKVNATGVMFQANSAKFGGGMMIGGKAEMILSNSTQPPGKYNITFKLVDYSSVKPAILSLRVSPCIRGEFAPSQDTCQVCLPGSYSLHPSQQACQPCPPAGADCPGGAAILPMPGWWHSAGDSAQMHR
;
A
#
# COMPACT_ATOMS: atom_id res chain seq x y z
N MET A 1 13.04 -22.53 -3.71
CA MET A 1 12.44 -22.41 -2.36
C MET A 1 11.01 -22.92 -2.41
N PRO A 2 10.46 -23.53 -1.35
CA PRO A 2 9.10 -24.08 -1.40
C PRO A 2 8.06 -22.97 -1.56
N LYS A 3 7.11 -23.17 -2.49
CA LYS A 3 5.96 -22.31 -2.73
C LYS A 3 4.98 -22.48 -1.55
N LEU A 4 4.98 -21.55 -0.60
CA LEU A 4 4.03 -21.60 0.52
C LEU A 4 2.86 -20.65 0.21
N ASN A 5 1.94 -21.14 -0.62
CA ASN A 5 0.65 -20.49 -0.82
C ASN A 5 -0.32 -21.08 0.21
N THR A 6 -0.86 -20.23 1.08
CA THR A 6 -1.79 -20.65 2.15
C THR A 6 -3.01 -19.74 2.11
N CYS A 7 -4.20 -20.32 2.18
CA CYS A 7 -5.47 -19.62 2.32
C CYS A 7 -6.18 -20.19 3.55
N THR A 8 -6.67 -19.36 4.46
CA THR A 8 -7.43 -19.85 5.62
C THR A 8 -8.91 -20.00 5.25
N ASP A 9 -9.26 -21.22 4.83
CA ASP A 9 -10.55 -21.93 4.70
C ASP A 9 -11.82 -21.31 4.04
N THR A 10 -12.27 -22.08 3.03
CA THR A 10 -13.64 -22.48 2.59
C THR A 10 -14.75 -21.46 2.36
N ALA A 11 -15.10 -21.23 1.08
CA ALA A 11 -16.49 -21.32 0.59
C ALA A 11 -16.57 -21.51 -0.96
N ALA A 12 -17.10 -22.68 -1.34
CA ALA A 12 -17.88 -23.06 -2.52
C ALA A 12 -17.97 -22.15 -3.77
N ALA A 13 -17.69 -22.72 -4.94
CA ALA A 13 -18.73 -23.03 -5.94
C ALA A 13 -18.16 -23.84 -7.14
N ALA A 14 -18.47 -25.14 -7.19
CA ALA A 14 -18.87 -25.89 -8.38
C ALA A 14 -19.05 -27.37 -8.00
N ASP A 15 -20.17 -27.70 -7.34
CA ASP A 15 -20.91 -28.95 -7.60
C ASP A 15 -22.29 -28.89 -6.91
N ALA A 16 -23.26 -29.53 -7.55
CA ALA A 16 -24.69 -29.27 -7.40
C ALA A 16 -25.39 -30.03 -6.25
N ALA A 17 -26.59 -29.50 -5.91
CA ALA A 17 -27.76 -30.12 -5.25
C ALA A 17 -27.93 -29.96 -3.71
N PRO A 18 -29.20 -29.91 -3.21
CA PRO A 18 -29.63 -28.84 -2.29
C PRO A 18 -29.94 -29.30 -0.86
N THR A 19 -29.80 -28.40 0.13
CA THR A 19 -30.73 -28.27 1.27
C THR A 19 -30.51 -26.98 2.08
N LEU A 20 -31.53 -26.11 2.02
CA LEU A 20 -32.14 -25.28 3.08
C LEU A 20 -31.25 -24.60 4.14
N LEU A 21 -30.87 -23.34 3.85
CA LEU A 21 -31.10 -22.13 4.67
C LEU A 21 -30.50 -20.93 3.89
N PRO A 22 -31.18 -19.76 3.77
CA PRO A 22 -30.64 -18.65 3.00
C PRO A 22 -29.53 -17.92 3.78
N PRO A 23 -28.31 -17.78 3.23
CA PRO A 23 -27.32 -16.85 3.79
C PRO A 23 -27.75 -15.40 3.54
N PRO A 24 -27.27 -14.43 4.34
CA PRO A 24 -27.67 -13.03 4.25
C PRO A 24 -27.38 -12.47 2.86
N LEU A 25 -28.34 -11.68 2.35
CA LEU A 25 -28.37 -11.10 1.01
C LEU A 25 -27.13 -10.24 0.75
N ILE A 26 -26.10 -10.82 0.15
CA ILE A 26 -25.13 -10.05 -0.63
C ILE A 26 -25.90 -9.51 -1.85
N PRO A 27 -25.88 -8.20 -2.14
CA PRO A 27 -26.58 -7.66 -3.29
C PRO A 27 -26.10 -8.38 -4.54
N THR A 28 -27.03 -8.91 -5.33
CA THR A 28 -26.77 -9.58 -6.61
C THR A 28 -25.96 -8.70 -7.55
N ILE A 29 -24.64 -8.86 -7.55
CA ILE A 29 -23.74 -8.30 -8.56
C ILE A 29 -23.89 -9.16 -9.81
N ARG A 30 -24.23 -8.52 -10.94
CA ARG A 30 -24.65 -9.21 -12.17
C ARG A 30 -23.62 -10.16 -12.81
N HIS A 31 -22.37 -10.23 -12.37
CA HIS A 31 -21.38 -11.21 -12.87
C HIS A 31 -20.59 -11.79 -11.68
N GLN A 32 -20.73 -13.09 -11.42
CA GLN A 32 -19.86 -13.77 -10.45
C GLN A 32 -18.41 -13.75 -10.94
N PRO A 33 -17.43 -13.58 -10.04
CA PRO A 33 -16.03 -13.70 -10.42
C PRO A 33 -15.74 -15.13 -10.86
N GLN A 34 -14.95 -15.26 -11.92
CA GLN A 34 -14.46 -16.57 -12.35
C GLN A 34 -13.37 -17.08 -11.41
N VAL A 35 -12.64 -16.17 -10.76
CA VAL A 35 -11.63 -16.49 -9.76
C VAL A 35 -11.81 -15.59 -8.54
N LEU A 36 -11.98 -16.20 -7.37
CA LEU A 36 -12.05 -15.52 -6.08
C LEU A 36 -10.89 -15.98 -5.20
N ILE A 37 -10.06 -15.03 -4.75
CA ILE A 37 -8.95 -15.24 -3.85
C ILE A 37 -9.19 -14.41 -2.60
N HIS A 38 -9.31 -15.06 -1.45
CA HIS A 38 -9.59 -14.38 -0.19
C HIS A 38 -8.77 -14.95 0.96
N ASN A 39 -8.33 -14.08 1.87
CA ASN A 39 -7.55 -14.47 3.05
C ASN A 39 -6.33 -15.34 2.71
N CYS A 40 -5.70 -15.05 1.57
CA CYS A 40 -4.59 -15.83 1.05
C CYS A 40 -3.26 -15.09 1.23
N ASN A 41 -2.20 -15.85 1.47
CA ASN A 41 -0.82 -15.41 1.33
C ASN A 41 -0.21 -16.16 0.13
N LEU A 42 -0.18 -15.51 -1.03
CA LEU A 42 0.46 -16.02 -2.24
C LEU A 42 1.90 -15.54 -2.27
N SER A 43 2.85 -16.47 -2.39
CA SER A 43 4.25 -16.11 -2.36
C SER A 43 5.18 -17.01 -3.15
N ASN A 44 6.36 -16.47 -3.51
CA ASN A 44 7.43 -17.21 -4.19
C ASN A 44 6.95 -17.87 -5.49
N SER A 45 6.04 -17.21 -6.20
CA SER A 45 5.51 -17.67 -7.48
C SER A 45 6.21 -16.94 -8.62
N SER A 46 6.42 -17.62 -9.75
CA SER A 46 7.09 -17.05 -10.91
C SER A 46 6.42 -17.47 -12.20
N SER A 47 6.24 -16.54 -13.13
CA SER A 47 5.63 -16.76 -14.44
C SER A 47 6.21 -15.80 -15.50
N GLY A 48 5.71 -15.88 -16.74
CA GLY A 48 6.03 -14.90 -17.78
C GLY A 48 5.39 -13.54 -17.50
N ASP A 49 4.08 -13.55 -17.25
CA ASP A 49 3.26 -12.42 -16.84
C ASP A 49 2.44 -12.81 -15.59
N GLY A 50 2.32 -11.91 -14.62
CA GLY A 50 1.50 -12.13 -13.41
C GLY A 50 2.08 -13.20 -12.49
N GLY A 51 3.14 -12.88 -11.75
CA GLY A 51 3.96 -13.86 -11.03
C GLY A 51 3.17 -14.76 -10.07
N ALA A 52 2.13 -14.23 -9.42
CA ALA A 52 1.20 -15.00 -8.60
C ALA A 52 -0.21 -15.10 -9.22
N VAL A 53 -0.69 -14.03 -9.86
CA VAL A 53 -2.04 -13.97 -10.45
C VAL A 53 -1.95 -13.32 -11.82
N ALA A 54 -2.57 -13.93 -12.81
CA ALA A 54 -2.64 -13.38 -14.15
C ALA A 54 -4.04 -13.58 -14.74
N ALA A 55 -4.53 -12.55 -15.42
CA ALA A 55 -5.87 -12.51 -16.01
C ALA A 55 -5.79 -12.01 -17.47
N TRP A 56 -6.43 -12.75 -18.38
CA TRP A 56 -6.47 -12.49 -19.83
C TRP A 56 -7.88 -12.65 -20.38
N GLY A 57 -8.09 -12.29 -21.65
CA GLY A 57 -9.38 -12.43 -22.33
C GLY A 57 -10.45 -11.65 -21.60
N THR A 58 -11.50 -12.34 -21.19
CA THR A 58 -12.64 -11.78 -20.45
C THR A 58 -12.62 -12.14 -18.96
N ALA A 59 -11.46 -12.59 -18.45
CA ALA A 59 -11.30 -13.08 -17.09
C ALA A 59 -11.79 -12.05 -16.04
N TYR A 60 -12.59 -12.49 -15.05
CA TYR A 60 -12.94 -11.65 -13.90
C TYR A 60 -12.36 -12.22 -12.61
N VAL A 61 -11.38 -11.50 -12.04
CA VAL A 61 -10.66 -11.90 -10.84
C VAL A 61 -10.95 -10.94 -9.68
N VAL A 62 -11.30 -11.50 -8.53
CA VAL A 62 -11.44 -10.76 -7.27
C VAL A 62 -10.41 -11.27 -6.29
N VAL A 63 -9.62 -10.36 -5.73
CA VAL A 63 -8.65 -10.66 -4.67
C VAL A 63 -8.93 -9.76 -3.50
N HIS A 64 -9.22 -10.33 -2.32
CA HIS A 64 -9.45 -9.53 -1.13
C HIS A 64 -8.77 -10.09 0.12
N ASP A 65 -8.45 -9.20 1.06
CA ASP A 65 -7.91 -9.55 2.38
C ASP A 65 -6.66 -10.45 2.30
N SER A 66 -5.86 -10.24 1.26
CA SER A 66 -4.79 -11.14 0.86
C SER A 66 -3.45 -10.43 0.82
N ARG A 67 -2.38 -11.22 0.75
CA ARG A 67 -1.01 -10.75 0.56
C ARG A 67 -0.40 -11.49 -0.63
N ILE A 68 0.20 -10.72 -1.54
CA ILE A 68 0.98 -11.27 -2.66
C ILE A 68 2.39 -10.76 -2.51
N LYS A 69 3.33 -11.68 -2.31
CA LYS A 69 4.71 -11.31 -1.95
C LYS A 69 5.78 -12.17 -2.57
N PHE A 70 6.98 -11.61 -2.75
CA PHE A 70 8.15 -12.36 -3.26
C PHE A 70 7.86 -13.11 -4.57
N SER A 71 6.93 -12.59 -5.38
CA SER A 71 6.56 -13.18 -6.66
C SER A 71 7.22 -12.42 -7.78
N SER A 72 7.50 -13.11 -8.89
CA SER A 72 8.24 -12.56 -10.01
C SER A 72 7.62 -12.85 -11.37
N ALA A 73 7.72 -11.90 -12.29
CA ALA A 73 7.36 -12.09 -13.68
C ALA A 73 8.56 -11.72 -14.57
N THR A 74 8.78 -12.46 -15.67
CA THR A 74 9.84 -12.08 -16.62
C THR A 74 9.50 -10.77 -17.33
N ASP A 75 8.22 -10.57 -17.66
CA ASP A 75 7.78 -9.41 -18.44
C ASP A 75 6.99 -8.43 -17.56
N ARG A 76 5.74 -8.75 -17.21
CA ARG A 76 4.84 -7.79 -16.56
C ARG A 76 4.14 -8.35 -15.32
N GLY A 77 3.88 -7.49 -14.35
CA GLY A 77 3.04 -7.83 -13.20
C GLY A 77 3.71 -8.83 -12.27
N GLY A 78 4.78 -8.42 -11.58
CA GLY A 78 5.58 -9.34 -10.75
C GLY A 78 4.74 -10.05 -9.69
N GLY A 79 3.72 -9.38 -9.14
CA GLY A 79 2.67 -10.01 -8.35
C GLY A 79 1.45 -10.38 -9.20
N VAL A 80 0.84 -9.37 -9.81
CA VAL A 80 -0.46 -9.49 -10.50
C VAL A 80 -0.41 -8.86 -11.89
N CYS A 81 -0.98 -9.52 -12.90
CA CYS A 81 -1.14 -8.97 -14.24
C CYS A 81 -2.60 -9.08 -14.73
N PHE A 82 -3.15 -7.99 -15.25
CA PHE A 82 -4.42 -7.94 -15.97
C PHE A 82 -4.17 -7.48 -17.40
N ASN A 83 -4.67 -8.22 -18.38
CA ASN A 83 -4.48 -7.92 -19.79
C ASN A 83 -5.76 -8.11 -20.63
N GLU A 84 -5.73 -7.71 -21.89
CA GLU A 84 -6.84 -7.77 -22.85
C GLU A 84 -8.13 -7.12 -22.32
N ASN A 85 -9.25 -7.83 -22.24
CA ASN A 85 -10.55 -7.31 -21.76
C ASN A 85 -10.87 -7.80 -20.33
N SER A 86 -9.84 -8.18 -19.57
CA SER A 86 -10.02 -8.74 -18.22
C SER A 86 -10.46 -7.68 -17.22
N ARG A 87 -11.02 -8.15 -16.11
CA ARG A 87 -11.55 -7.31 -15.04
C ARG A 87 -10.96 -7.74 -13.70
N GLY A 88 -10.63 -6.76 -12.87
CA GLY A 88 -10.05 -6.97 -11.55
C GLY A 88 -10.77 -6.18 -10.47
N ASN A 89 -10.97 -6.81 -9.30
CA ASN A 89 -11.31 -6.09 -8.09
C ASN A 89 -10.35 -6.51 -6.97
N LEU A 90 -9.49 -5.59 -6.54
CA LEU A 90 -8.45 -5.80 -5.55
C LEU A 90 -8.83 -5.02 -4.28
N ILE A 91 -9.06 -5.71 -3.17
CA ILE A 91 -9.58 -5.09 -1.94
C ILE A 91 -8.69 -5.45 -0.76
N ARG A 92 -8.18 -4.46 -0.01
CA ARG A 92 -7.34 -4.71 1.18
C ARG A 92 -6.22 -5.70 0.89
N LEU A 93 -5.48 -5.42 -0.19
CA LEU A 93 -4.41 -6.27 -0.72
C LEU A 93 -3.05 -5.63 -0.45
N LEU A 94 -2.14 -6.41 0.10
CA LEU A 94 -0.74 -6.03 0.19
C LEU A 94 0.06 -6.70 -0.94
N LEU A 95 0.57 -5.90 -1.87
CA LEU A 95 1.53 -6.31 -2.88
C LEU A 95 2.92 -5.89 -2.41
N THR A 96 3.75 -6.85 -1.98
CA THR A 96 5.06 -6.52 -1.41
C THR A 96 6.22 -7.36 -1.92
N ASN A 97 7.37 -6.74 -2.17
CA ASN A 97 8.58 -7.43 -2.63
C ASN A 97 8.34 -8.29 -3.89
N ASN A 98 7.46 -7.85 -4.78
CA ASN A 98 7.28 -8.50 -6.08
C ASN A 98 8.12 -7.81 -7.14
N SER A 99 8.55 -8.55 -8.15
CA SER A 99 9.46 -8.03 -9.18
C SER A 99 9.05 -8.41 -10.60
N ALA A 100 9.07 -7.47 -11.54
CA ALA A 100 8.90 -7.74 -12.96
C ALA A 100 10.15 -7.32 -13.74
N GLY A 101 10.52 -8.05 -14.80
CA GLY A 101 11.66 -7.67 -15.63
C GLY A 101 11.43 -6.38 -16.40
N LEU A 102 10.21 -6.13 -16.87
CA LEU A 102 9.86 -4.93 -17.64
C LEU A 102 8.96 -3.98 -16.86
N GLU A 103 7.72 -4.39 -16.52
CA GLU A 103 6.71 -3.41 -16.13
C GLU A 103 5.81 -3.88 -14.97
N GLY A 104 5.48 -2.98 -14.05
CA GLY A 104 4.52 -3.25 -12.98
C GLY A 104 5.03 -4.31 -12.00
N GLY A 105 6.01 -3.95 -11.16
CA GLY A 105 6.63 -4.92 -10.24
C GLY A 105 5.63 -5.55 -9.27
N GLY A 106 4.68 -4.76 -8.76
CA GLY A 106 3.54 -5.27 -7.99
C GLY A 106 2.37 -5.66 -8.88
N LEU A 107 1.89 -4.70 -9.69
CA LEU A 107 0.71 -4.84 -10.55
C LEU A 107 0.94 -4.27 -11.95
N ALA A 108 0.51 -5.00 -12.96
CA ALA A 108 0.44 -4.57 -14.35
C ALA A 108 -1.01 -4.59 -14.85
N VAL A 109 -1.47 -3.53 -15.52
CA VAL A 109 -2.79 -3.47 -16.16
C VAL A 109 -2.65 -2.95 -17.61
N TYR A 110 -3.06 -3.74 -18.59
CA TYR A 110 -2.80 -3.49 -20.02
C TYR A 110 -4.03 -3.62 -20.91
N ASP A 111 -3.86 -3.22 -22.17
CA ASP A 111 -4.86 -3.28 -23.24
C ASP A 111 -6.17 -2.60 -22.88
N SER A 112 -7.27 -3.32 -22.71
CA SER A 112 -8.59 -2.78 -22.37
C SER A 112 -9.06 -3.27 -20.99
N ALA A 113 -8.12 -3.71 -20.15
CA ALA A 113 -8.43 -4.28 -18.85
C ALA A 113 -8.92 -3.19 -17.89
N LYS A 114 -9.81 -3.58 -16.98
CA LYS A 114 -10.45 -2.67 -16.02
C LYS A 114 -10.25 -3.16 -14.60
N VAL A 115 -9.54 -2.41 -13.78
CA VAL A 115 -9.20 -2.81 -12.40
C VAL A 115 -9.62 -1.75 -11.40
N ASN A 116 -10.41 -2.17 -10.42
CA ASN A 116 -10.68 -1.38 -9.22
C ASN A 116 -9.79 -1.88 -8.08
N ALA A 117 -9.10 -0.96 -7.41
CA ALA A 117 -8.24 -1.24 -6.28
C ALA A 117 -8.62 -0.36 -5.10
N THR A 118 -9.05 -0.99 -4.01
CA THR A 118 -9.51 -0.30 -2.79
C THR A 118 -8.69 -0.74 -1.59
N GLY A 119 -8.05 0.19 -0.88
CA GLY A 119 -7.24 -0.16 0.29
C GLY A 119 -6.02 -1.02 -0.06
N VAL A 120 -5.40 -0.77 -1.22
CA VAL A 120 -4.25 -1.56 -1.70
C VAL A 120 -2.94 -0.85 -1.35
N MET A 121 -1.96 -1.62 -0.90
CA MET A 121 -0.61 -1.13 -0.60
C MET A 121 0.42 -1.77 -1.54
N PHE A 122 1.36 -0.96 -2.06
CA PHE A 122 2.41 -1.39 -2.99
C PHE A 122 3.77 -1.15 -2.37
N GLN A 123 4.33 -2.14 -1.68
CA GLN A 123 5.56 -1.96 -0.90
C GLN A 123 6.76 -2.67 -1.52
N ALA A 124 7.87 -1.97 -1.69
CA ALA A 124 9.16 -2.57 -2.09
C ALA A 124 9.07 -3.45 -3.36
N ASN A 125 8.15 -3.13 -4.28
CA ASN A 125 8.05 -3.83 -5.56
C ASN A 125 8.99 -3.16 -6.58
N SER A 126 9.53 -3.96 -7.50
CA SER A 126 10.55 -3.51 -8.46
C SER A 126 10.24 -3.89 -9.90
N ALA A 127 10.50 -2.97 -10.83
CA ALA A 127 10.44 -3.22 -12.27
C ALA A 127 11.24 -2.14 -12.98
N LYS A 128 11.59 -2.37 -14.26
CA LYS A 128 12.22 -1.35 -15.10
C LYS A 128 11.31 -0.13 -15.26
N PHE A 129 10.01 -0.34 -15.38
CA PHE A 129 9.00 0.72 -15.41
C PHE A 129 7.87 0.42 -14.43
N GLY A 130 7.55 1.36 -13.54
CA GLY A 130 6.46 1.21 -12.58
C GLY A 130 6.74 0.12 -11.53
N GLY A 131 7.68 0.38 -10.62
CA GLY A 131 8.05 -0.59 -9.58
C GLY A 131 6.86 -1.07 -8.74
N GLY A 132 6.03 -0.15 -8.25
CA GLY A 132 4.77 -0.51 -7.59
C GLY A 132 3.73 -1.02 -8.57
N MET A 133 3.48 -0.25 -9.63
CA MET A 133 2.38 -0.48 -10.56
C MET A 133 2.68 0.14 -11.92
N MET A 134 2.18 -0.49 -12.99
CA MET A 134 2.13 0.07 -14.35
C MET A 134 0.74 -0.11 -14.95
N ILE A 135 0.25 0.94 -15.61
CA ILE A 135 -1.00 0.94 -16.38
C ILE A 135 -0.65 1.40 -17.80
N GLY A 136 -1.02 0.61 -18.81
CA GLY A 136 -0.69 0.88 -20.21
C GLY A 136 -1.84 0.57 -21.18
N GLY A 137 -1.73 1.05 -22.42
CA GLY A 137 -2.76 0.89 -23.44
C GLY A 137 -4.01 1.73 -23.16
N LYS A 138 -5.19 1.13 -23.31
CA LYS A 138 -6.51 1.70 -22.98
C LYS A 138 -7.02 1.22 -21.61
N ALA A 139 -6.13 0.69 -20.78
CA ALA A 139 -6.49 0.14 -19.49
C ALA A 139 -7.04 1.23 -18.56
N GLU A 140 -8.03 0.85 -17.76
CA GLU A 140 -8.61 1.71 -16.74
C GLU A 140 -8.27 1.16 -15.36
N MET A 141 -7.75 2.02 -14.49
CA MET A 141 -7.51 1.68 -13.10
C MET A 141 -8.00 2.76 -12.17
N ILE A 142 -8.79 2.35 -11.18
CA ILE A 142 -9.29 3.22 -10.12
C ILE A 142 -8.63 2.80 -8.81
N LEU A 143 -7.89 3.72 -8.19
CA LEU A 143 -7.34 3.57 -6.84
C LEU A 143 -8.14 4.41 -5.87
N SER A 144 -8.67 3.78 -4.82
CA SER A 144 -9.43 4.46 -3.77
C SER A 144 -9.03 3.97 -2.38
N ASN A 145 -8.96 4.88 -1.41
CA ASN A 145 -8.61 4.57 -0.01
C ASN A 145 -7.32 3.75 0.15
N SER A 146 -6.39 3.86 -0.80
CA SER A 146 -5.12 3.13 -0.81
C SER A 146 -4.05 3.95 -0.11
N THR A 147 -3.30 3.31 0.78
CA THR A 147 -2.24 3.95 1.57
C THR A 147 -0.86 3.47 1.11
N GLN A 148 0.13 4.35 1.20
CA GLN A 148 1.54 4.04 0.93
C GLN A 148 2.39 4.57 2.07
N PRO A 149 3.47 3.86 2.46
CA PRO A 149 4.33 4.31 3.56
C PRO A 149 4.99 5.67 3.24
N PRO A 150 5.42 6.47 4.23
CA PRO A 150 6.23 7.65 3.95
C PRO A 150 7.49 7.28 3.14
N GLY A 151 7.88 8.13 2.20
CA GLY A 151 8.98 7.86 1.29
C GLY A 151 9.09 8.84 0.13
N LYS A 152 10.04 8.55 -0.76
CA LYS A 152 10.20 9.26 -2.03
C LYS A 152 9.50 8.48 -3.13
N TYR A 153 8.56 9.14 -3.80
CA TYR A 153 7.78 8.59 -4.89
C TYR A 153 8.12 9.30 -6.19
N ASN A 154 8.33 8.52 -7.25
CA ASN A 154 8.44 9.03 -8.61
C ASN A 154 7.28 8.47 -9.42
N ILE A 155 6.37 9.35 -9.80
CA ILE A 155 5.23 9.03 -10.67
C ILE A 155 5.63 9.41 -12.09
N THR A 156 5.71 8.42 -12.97
CA THR A 156 6.15 8.60 -14.35
C THR A 156 4.96 8.53 -15.29
N PHE A 157 4.75 9.59 -16.06
CA PHE A 157 3.78 9.64 -17.15
C PHE A 157 4.54 9.49 -18.46
N LYS A 158 4.22 8.43 -19.22
CA LYS A 158 4.88 8.11 -20.48
C LYS A 158 3.83 7.85 -21.55
N LEU A 159 4.07 8.37 -22.75
CA LEU A 159 3.33 7.99 -23.94
C LEU A 159 4.00 6.76 -24.55
N VAL A 160 3.29 5.64 -24.61
CA VAL A 160 3.84 4.37 -25.10
C VAL A 160 4.14 4.44 -26.61
N ASP A 161 3.25 5.08 -27.37
CA ASP A 161 3.33 5.15 -28.84
C ASP A 161 4.19 6.32 -29.37
N TYR A 162 4.72 7.16 -28.48
CA TYR A 162 5.47 8.36 -28.85
C TYR A 162 6.83 8.40 -28.14
N SER A 163 7.76 7.57 -28.60
CA SER A 163 9.10 7.40 -28.01
C SER A 163 9.99 8.65 -28.05
N SER A 164 9.69 9.60 -28.95
CA SER A 164 10.35 10.91 -29.03
C SER A 164 9.96 11.83 -27.88
N VAL A 165 8.80 11.60 -27.25
CA VAL A 165 8.33 12.39 -26.11
C VAL A 165 8.95 11.82 -24.84
N LYS A 166 9.78 12.63 -24.18
CA LYS A 166 10.40 12.25 -22.92
C LYS A 166 9.31 12.06 -21.84
N PRO A 167 9.43 11.05 -20.96
CA PRO A 167 8.49 10.87 -19.86
C PRO A 167 8.46 12.08 -18.92
N ALA A 168 7.26 12.48 -18.49
CA ALA A 168 7.09 13.46 -17.43
C ALA A 168 7.20 12.74 -16.07
N ILE A 169 8.02 13.27 -15.16
CA ILE A 169 8.24 12.66 -13.85
C ILE A 169 7.80 13.65 -12.77
N LEU A 170 6.81 13.24 -11.98
CA LEU A 170 6.39 13.92 -10.76
C LEU A 170 7.08 13.24 -9.57
N SER A 171 8.02 13.94 -8.95
CA SER A 171 8.69 13.49 -7.72
C SER A 171 7.99 14.07 -6.49
N LEU A 172 7.57 13.20 -5.60
CA LEU A 172 6.93 13.55 -4.32
C LEU A 172 7.78 12.99 -3.18
N ARG A 173 7.87 13.73 -2.07
CA ARG A 173 8.44 13.25 -0.83
C ARG A 173 7.38 13.37 0.26
N VAL A 174 6.97 12.23 0.79
CA VAL A 174 6.09 12.14 1.94
C VAL A 174 6.97 11.81 3.14
N SER A 175 7.13 12.75 4.07
CA SER A 175 7.96 12.53 5.26
C SER A 175 7.16 11.79 6.33
N PRO A 176 7.77 10.85 7.08
CA PRO A 176 7.18 10.41 8.34
C PRO A 176 7.17 11.59 9.31
N CYS A 177 6.38 11.48 10.39
CA CYS A 177 6.41 12.49 11.44
C CYS A 177 7.84 12.65 11.96
N ILE A 178 8.18 13.86 12.39
CA ILE A 178 9.50 14.19 12.92
C ILE A 178 9.44 14.51 14.41
N ARG A 179 10.60 14.69 15.06
CA ARG A 179 10.63 15.15 16.45
C ARG A 179 9.92 16.51 16.53
N GLY A 180 9.08 16.66 17.54
CA GLY A 180 8.22 17.81 17.72
C GLY A 180 6.87 17.72 17.03
N GLU A 181 6.65 16.64 16.30
CA GLU A 181 5.33 16.25 15.81
C GLU A 181 4.84 15.01 16.54
N PHE A 182 3.54 14.77 16.44
CA PHE A 182 2.90 13.55 16.87
C PHE A 182 1.97 13.05 15.76
N ALA A 183 1.70 11.75 15.76
CA ALA A 183 0.86 11.07 14.79
C ALA A 183 -0.49 10.73 15.41
N PRO A 184 -1.51 11.62 15.39
CA PRO A 184 -2.84 11.31 15.92
C PRO A 184 -3.55 10.19 15.15
N SER A 185 -3.15 9.97 13.90
CA SER A 185 -3.60 8.90 13.03
C SER A 185 -2.43 8.38 12.20
N GLN A 186 -2.62 7.28 11.47
CA GLN A 186 -1.56 6.68 10.65
C GLN A 186 -1.09 7.55 9.47
N ASP A 187 -1.92 8.52 9.04
CA ASP A 187 -1.70 9.32 7.83
C ASP A 187 -1.58 10.82 8.11
N THR A 188 -1.40 11.23 9.36
CA THR A 188 -1.35 12.65 9.74
C THR A 188 -0.25 12.89 10.76
N CYS A 189 0.54 13.93 10.53
CA CYS A 189 1.49 14.46 11.50
C CYS A 189 1.03 15.85 11.93
N GLN A 190 1.04 16.11 13.23
CA GLN A 190 0.68 17.40 13.80
C GLN A 190 1.81 17.92 14.67
N VAL A 191 2.09 19.22 14.60
CA VAL A 191 3.13 19.87 15.39
C VAL A 191 2.63 20.12 16.81
N CYS A 192 3.49 19.92 17.81
CA CYS A 192 3.19 20.29 19.18
C CYS A 192 3.18 21.81 19.37
N LEU A 193 2.11 22.33 19.97
CA LEU A 193 1.93 23.75 20.24
C LEU A 193 2.66 24.18 21.54
N PRO A 194 2.87 25.49 21.77
CA PRO A 194 3.44 26.00 23.02
C PRO A 194 2.75 25.44 24.26
N GLY A 195 3.53 25.12 25.29
CA GLY A 195 3.10 24.40 26.49
C GLY A 195 3.13 22.88 26.37
N SER A 196 3.54 22.34 25.22
CA SER A 196 3.65 20.90 24.99
C SER A 196 4.89 20.54 24.16
N TYR A 197 5.27 19.26 24.16
CA TYR A 197 6.40 18.77 23.38
C TYR A 197 6.20 17.34 22.87
N SER A 198 6.97 16.95 21.85
CA SER A 198 7.10 15.56 21.41
C SER A 198 8.56 15.23 21.10
N LEU A 199 9.10 14.21 21.75
CA LEU A 199 10.50 13.77 21.59
C LEU A 199 10.63 12.60 20.63
N HIS A 200 9.55 11.86 20.41
CA HIS A 200 9.49 10.70 19.54
C HIS A 200 8.43 10.86 18.44
N PRO A 201 8.80 10.71 17.17
CA PRO A 201 7.88 10.76 16.02
C PRO A 201 6.67 9.83 16.07
N SER A 202 6.77 8.72 16.82
CA SER A 202 5.70 7.73 16.95
C SER A 202 4.68 8.07 18.05
N GLN A 203 4.88 9.17 18.78
CA GLN A 203 3.94 9.61 19.81
C GLN A 203 2.56 9.87 19.19
N GLN A 204 1.51 9.39 19.86
CA GLN A 204 0.11 9.60 19.44
C GLN A 204 -0.46 10.93 19.95
N ALA A 205 0.25 11.62 20.84
CA ALA A 205 -0.10 12.92 21.38
C ALA A 205 1.16 13.64 21.91
N CYS A 206 1.10 14.98 21.94
CA CYS A 206 2.08 15.81 22.63
C CYS A 206 2.01 15.57 24.14
N GLN A 207 3.17 15.61 24.79
CA GLN A 207 3.27 15.59 26.24
C GLN A 207 3.16 17.01 26.79
N PRO A 208 2.53 17.20 27.96
CA PRO A 208 2.51 18.49 28.62
C PRO A 208 3.92 18.90 29.04
N CYS A 209 4.23 20.19 28.98
CA CYS A 209 5.52 20.71 29.45
C CYS A 209 5.75 20.35 30.94
N PRO A 210 6.99 20.00 31.36
CA PRO A 210 7.27 19.75 32.77
C PRO A 210 6.86 20.96 33.64
N PRO A 211 6.07 20.74 34.71
CA PRO A 211 5.43 21.84 35.43
C PRO A 211 6.39 22.71 36.23
N ALA A 212 7.60 22.23 36.50
CA ALA A 212 8.64 22.97 37.23
C ALA A 212 9.92 23.04 36.41
N GLY A 213 10.46 24.24 36.26
CA GLY A 213 11.80 24.45 35.72
C GLY A 213 11.96 24.33 34.21
N ALA A 214 10.87 24.23 33.44
CA ALA A 214 10.90 24.12 31.99
C ALA A 214 9.97 25.12 31.30
N ASP A 215 10.41 25.68 30.17
CA ASP A 215 9.56 26.35 29.18
C ASP A 215 9.57 25.55 27.87
N CYS A 216 8.39 25.30 27.31
CA CYS A 216 8.23 24.53 26.09
C CYS A 216 7.55 25.40 25.03
N PRO A 217 8.31 25.98 24.08
CA PRO A 217 7.74 26.81 23.02
C PRO A 217 6.93 26.01 21.98
N GLY A 218 6.86 24.68 22.11
CA GLY A 218 6.26 23.77 21.14
C GLY A 218 7.32 22.92 20.43
N GLY A 219 6.87 22.03 19.55
CA GLY A 219 7.74 21.11 18.84
C GLY A 219 8.44 20.12 19.79
N ALA A 220 9.75 19.97 19.65
CA ALA A 220 10.56 19.06 20.46
C ALA A 220 11.32 19.76 21.61
N ALA A 221 11.20 21.08 21.71
CA ALA A 221 12.04 21.88 22.59
C ALA A 221 11.53 21.85 24.04
N ILE A 222 12.46 21.59 24.96
CA ILE A 222 12.25 21.70 26.39
C ILE A 222 13.39 22.55 26.94
N LEU A 223 13.13 23.80 27.30
CA LEU A 223 14.15 24.77 27.72
C LEU A 223 14.17 24.86 29.24
N PRO A 224 15.30 24.55 29.91
CA PRO A 224 15.42 24.77 31.34
C PRO A 224 15.32 26.27 31.69
N MET A 225 14.51 26.60 32.69
CA MET A 225 14.43 27.95 33.26
C MET A 225 15.71 28.29 34.05
N PRO A 226 15.98 29.58 34.36
CA PRO A 226 17.15 29.95 35.17
C PRO A 226 17.25 29.17 36.48
N GLY A 227 18.41 28.57 36.73
CA GLY A 227 18.67 27.73 37.90
C GLY A 227 18.20 26.28 37.77
N TRP A 228 17.76 25.85 36.59
CA TRP A 228 17.42 24.46 36.27
C TRP A 228 18.29 23.91 35.15
N TRP A 229 18.40 22.59 35.09
CA TRP A 229 19.08 21.85 34.04
C TRP A 229 18.44 20.48 33.84
N HIS A 230 18.56 19.93 32.64
CA HIS A 230 18.17 18.55 32.35
C HIS A 230 19.41 17.74 31.99
N SER A 231 19.37 16.43 32.21
CA SER A 231 20.51 15.54 31.95
C SER A 231 20.90 15.40 30.48
N ALA A 232 19.99 15.69 29.55
CA ALA A 232 20.21 15.66 28.11
C ALA A 232 19.25 16.63 27.40
N GLY A 233 19.61 17.10 26.20
CA GLY A 233 18.78 18.04 25.41
C GLY A 233 17.39 17.53 25.02
N ASP A 234 17.12 16.25 25.25
CA ASP A 234 15.82 15.59 25.07
C ASP A 234 15.33 14.90 26.36
N SER A 235 15.81 15.34 27.51
CA SER A 235 15.30 14.89 28.80
C SER A 235 14.20 15.83 29.27
N ALA A 236 13.02 15.27 29.52
CA ALA A 236 11.93 15.98 30.18
C ALA A 236 12.11 16.06 31.70
N GLN A 237 13.16 15.43 32.25
CA GLN A 237 13.46 15.47 33.68
C GLN A 237 14.29 16.72 34.00
N MET A 238 13.71 17.58 34.82
CA MET A 238 14.33 18.82 35.27
C MET A 238 14.94 18.66 36.67
N HIS A 239 16.15 19.16 36.81
CA HIS A 239 16.94 19.19 38.03
C HIS A 239 17.30 20.63 38.37
N ARG A 240 17.53 20.91 39.65
CA ARG A 240 17.89 22.23 40.16
C ARG A 240 19.29 22.16 40.78
#